data_AF-A0A517PHW7-F1
#
_entry.id   AF-A0A517PHW7-F1
#
_cell.length_a   1.000
_cell.length_b   1.000
_cell.length_c   1.000
_cell.angle_alpha   90.00
_cell.angle_beta   90.00
_cell.angle_gamma   90.00
#
_symmetry.space_group_name_H-M   'P 1'
#
loop_
_entity.id
_entity.type
_entity.pdbx_description
1 polymer ?
#
loop_
_entity_poly.entity_id
_entity_poly.type
_entity_poly.pdbx_seq_one_letter_code
_entity_poly.pdbx_strand_id
1 'polypeptide(L)'
;MIVPADSRHERRQVYFRCVPFLVAIALMTVRFPPEVFAAPLPQSDPFESEVSPQFSEIREAIDEDDYEQALRLLTEKRVIAVKVKNQFLLQEILAEIKEVNRLKREFSKVREKAETLKTKPGDPEANEKVGLFYCAEKGDWIAGLNMLSKSGDSGLRQAALDDLKQPETPAHRMKLADAWWEQAEKEKDQIRKAFLLRGRYWYLSARPGLTELERFERDKQLEQIVLEADKIVVWNMHGSTLDHGTDECVLTLFLKGKAVWRQKVVVPWKAKAPAGQIVYPPRVRFDQIRVDITKYRGFGGGLGEIEVFDGTINVARNCSAVASSYWRSNRNHHPDLITDGDKSGLTGIWLLNDGQKGWVLVDMKKYLQQP
;
A
#
# COMPACT_ATOMS: atom_id res chain seq x y z
N MET A 1 -70.06 49.48 47.89
CA MET A 1 -71.36 48.81 47.69
C MET A 1 -71.33 48.25 46.29
N ILE A 2 -71.28 46.96 45.97
CA ILE A 2 -71.51 45.71 46.70
C ILE A 2 -70.53 44.67 46.09
N VAL A 3 -69.86 43.94 46.98
CA VAL A 3 -69.30 42.59 46.84
C VAL A 3 -70.35 41.66 47.49
N PRO A 4 -70.68 40.45 46.98
CA PRO A 4 -70.04 39.18 47.42
C PRO A 4 -69.93 38.07 46.34
N ALA A 5 -68.83 37.31 46.29
CA ALA A 5 -68.52 36.02 46.96
C ALA A 5 -69.02 34.80 46.16
N ASP A 6 -68.13 34.04 45.51
CA ASP A 6 -67.29 32.93 46.02
C ASP A 6 -68.03 31.59 46.04
N SER A 7 -67.60 30.66 45.18
CA SER A 7 -67.25 29.30 45.57
C SER A 7 -66.83 28.46 44.35
N ARG A 8 -65.83 27.62 44.60
CA ARG A 8 -65.01 26.86 43.66
C ARG A 8 -65.81 25.84 42.86
N HIS A 9 -65.61 25.79 41.54
CA HIS A 9 -65.92 24.61 40.74
C HIS A 9 -64.71 24.10 39.95
N GLU A 10 -64.27 22.94 40.42
CA GLU A 10 -63.63 21.82 39.74
C GLU A 10 -63.55 21.89 38.21
N ARG A 11 -62.32 21.98 37.68
CA ARG A 11 -62.02 21.53 36.32
C ARG A 11 -61.79 20.01 36.34
N ARG A 12 -62.79 19.25 35.88
CA ARG A 12 -62.66 17.86 35.46
C ARG A 12 -61.80 17.78 34.20
N GLN A 13 -60.57 17.28 34.32
CA GLN A 13 -59.84 16.73 33.18
C GLN A 13 -60.36 15.31 32.92
N VAL A 14 -60.84 15.07 31.70
CA VAL A 14 -61.22 13.75 31.22
C VAL A 14 -59.95 12.99 30.85
N TYR A 15 -59.71 11.89 31.56
CA TYR A 15 -58.69 10.90 31.26
C TYR A 15 -59.06 10.13 29.99
N PHE A 16 -58.21 10.18 28.96
CA PHE A 16 -58.12 9.10 27.97
C PHE A 16 -56.89 8.24 28.30
N ARG A 17 -57.17 6.98 28.65
CA ARG A 17 -56.20 5.92 28.90
C ARG A 17 -55.48 5.57 27.60
N CYS A 18 -54.20 5.91 27.49
CA CYS A 18 -53.27 5.21 26.60
C CYS A 18 -52.51 4.19 27.46
N VAL A 19 -52.71 2.91 27.16
CA VAL A 19 -51.93 1.80 27.72
C VAL A 19 -50.53 1.85 27.09
N PRO A 20 -49.43 1.99 27.86
CA PRO A 20 -48.11 1.80 27.30
C PRO A 20 -47.79 0.30 27.29
N PHE A 21 -47.53 -0.23 26.10
CA PHE A 21 -46.94 -1.55 25.91
C PHE A 21 -45.48 -1.47 26.40
N LEU A 22 -45.21 -1.99 27.60
CA LEU A 22 -43.87 -2.13 28.15
C LEU A 22 -43.12 -3.23 27.38
N VAL A 23 -42.30 -2.84 26.41
CA VAL A 23 -41.23 -3.71 25.90
C VAL A 23 -40.05 -3.56 26.85
N ALA A 24 -39.83 -4.57 27.69
CA ALA A 24 -38.64 -4.68 28.52
C ALA A 24 -37.42 -4.94 27.61
N ILE A 25 -36.64 -3.90 27.33
CA ILE A 25 -35.30 -4.07 26.75
C ILE A 25 -34.38 -4.49 27.89
N ALA A 26 -34.08 -5.79 27.94
CA ALA A 26 -33.00 -6.30 28.78
C ALA A 26 -31.67 -5.71 28.26
N LEU A 27 -31.10 -4.78 29.02
CA LEU A 27 -29.70 -4.37 28.87
C LEU A 27 -28.79 -5.57 29.21
N MET A 28 -28.52 -6.42 28.23
CA MET A 28 -27.36 -7.30 28.29
C MET A 28 -26.12 -6.40 28.22
N THR A 29 -25.52 -6.18 29.38
CA THR A 29 -24.14 -5.66 29.45
C THR A 29 -23.22 -6.76 28.93
N VAL A 30 -22.93 -6.73 27.63
CA VAL A 30 -21.84 -7.51 27.06
C VAL A 30 -20.55 -6.94 27.66
N ARG A 31 -20.05 -7.59 28.72
CA ARG A 31 -18.68 -7.42 29.19
C ARG A 31 -17.78 -7.88 28.05
N PHE A 32 -17.19 -6.93 27.32
CA PHE A 32 -16.03 -7.24 26.48
C PHE A 32 -14.89 -7.69 27.40
N PRO A 33 -14.30 -8.89 27.20
CA PRO A 33 -13.11 -9.27 27.94
C PRO A 33 -11.96 -8.31 27.58
N PRO A 34 -11.06 -8.02 28.54
CA PRO A 34 -9.88 -7.23 28.25
C PRO A 34 -8.93 -8.03 27.34
N GLU A 35 -8.41 -7.37 26.31
CA GLU A 35 -7.27 -7.77 25.48
C GLU A 35 -7.37 -9.16 24.82
N VAL A 36 -8.26 -9.28 23.84
CA VAL A 36 -7.91 -10.06 22.64
C VAL A 36 -6.93 -9.18 21.87
N PHE A 37 -5.64 -9.54 21.87
CA PHE A 37 -4.72 -9.04 20.85
C PHE A 37 -5.40 -9.32 19.51
N ALA A 38 -5.90 -8.28 18.86
CA ALA A 38 -6.34 -8.39 17.48
C ALA A 38 -5.15 -9.02 16.75
N ALA A 39 -5.37 -10.22 16.20
CA ALA A 39 -4.41 -10.76 15.24
C ALA A 39 -4.14 -9.63 14.24
N PRO A 40 -2.86 -9.34 13.92
CA PRO A 40 -2.58 -8.32 12.92
C PRO A 40 -3.42 -8.66 11.69
N LEU A 41 -4.15 -7.67 11.18
CA LEU A 41 -4.90 -7.81 9.92
C LEU A 41 -3.96 -8.49 8.91
N PRO A 42 -4.43 -9.47 8.12
CA PRO A 42 -3.59 -10.10 7.11
C PRO A 42 -2.94 -8.97 6.30
N GLN A 43 -1.63 -8.83 6.43
CA GLN A 43 -0.89 -7.80 5.71
C GLN A 43 -1.03 -8.15 4.24
N SER A 44 -1.73 -7.29 3.48
CA SER A 44 -1.79 -7.44 2.02
C SER A 44 -0.38 -7.49 1.47
N ASP A 45 -0.13 -8.41 0.55
CA ASP A 45 1.18 -8.59 -0.06
C ASP A 45 1.56 -7.29 -0.82
N PRO A 46 2.72 -6.64 -0.62
CA PRO A 46 3.12 -5.44 -1.36
C PRO A 46 3.20 -5.61 -2.88
N PHE A 47 3.18 -6.86 -3.34
CA PHE A 47 3.13 -7.21 -4.75
C PHE A 47 1.70 -7.30 -5.30
N GLU A 48 0.68 -7.26 -4.43
CA GLU A 48 -0.70 -7.07 -4.86
C GLU A 48 -0.94 -5.59 -5.16
N SER A 49 -1.34 -5.30 -6.41
CA SER A 49 -1.68 -3.94 -6.81
C SER A 49 -3.10 -3.58 -6.36
N GLU A 50 -3.25 -2.54 -5.55
CA GLU A 50 -4.56 -1.92 -5.30
C GLU A 50 -5.00 -1.12 -6.52
N VAL A 51 -6.20 -1.42 -7.03
CA VAL A 51 -6.76 -0.75 -8.21
C VAL A 51 -7.87 0.20 -7.78
N SER A 52 -7.75 1.47 -8.16
CA SER A 52 -8.82 2.44 -7.94
C SER A 52 -10.08 2.01 -8.70
N PRO A 53 -11.29 2.12 -8.12
CA PRO A 53 -12.53 1.68 -8.76
C PRO A 53 -12.74 2.24 -10.17
N GLN A 54 -12.19 3.43 -10.46
CA GLN A 54 -12.27 4.05 -11.78
C GLN A 54 -11.46 3.33 -12.87
N PHE A 55 -10.58 2.40 -12.50
CA PHE A 55 -9.73 1.58 -13.37
C PHE A 55 -10.05 0.07 -13.27
N SER A 56 -11.12 -0.35 -12.58
CA SER A 56 -11.43 -1.77 -12.37
C SER A 56 -11.59 -2.55 -13.68
N GLU A 57 -12.40 -2.06 -14.62
CA GLU A 57 -12.61 -2.71 -15.94
C GLU A 57 -11.31 -2.81 -16.75
N ILE A 58 -10.42 -1.81 -16.63
CA ILE A 58 -9.11 -1.83 -17.29
C ILE A 58 -8.23 -2.91 -16.67
N ARG A 59 -8.29 -3.05 -15.34
CA ARG A 59 -7.55 -4.08 -14.64
C ARG A 59 -8.05 -5.48 -14.99
N GLU A 60 -9.36 -5.69 -15.01
CA GLU A 60 -9.97 -6.96 -15.43
C GLU A 60 -9.48 -7.36 -16.82
N ALA A 61 -9.50 -6.43 -17.79
CA ALA A 61 -8.97 -6.68 -19.12
C ALA A 61 -7.46 -7.00 -19.13
N ILE A 62 -6.65 -6.35 -18.29
CA ILE A 62 -5.23 -6.70 -18.12
C ILE A 62 -5.08 -8.10 -17.53
N ASP A 63 -5.85 -8.43 -16.49
CA ASP A 63 -5.81 -9.73 -15.80
C ASP A 63 -6.20 -10.88 -16.74
N GLU A 64 -7.13 -10.65 -17.66
CA GLU A 64 -7.53 -11.57 -18.73
C GLU A 64 -6.59 -11.59 -19.96
N ASP A 65 -5.50 -10.82 -19.93
CA ASP A 65 -4.57 -10.63 -21.06
C ASP A 65 -5.19 -9.99 -22.31
N ASP A 66 -6.37 -9.38 -22.20
CA ASP A 66 -7.00 -8.56 -23.24
C ASP A 66 -6.46 -7.12 -23.22
N TYR A 67 -5.16 -6.99 -23.52
CA TYR A 67 -4.48 -5.70 -23.59
C TYR A 67 -5.08 -4.75 -24.63
N GLU A 68 -5.77 -5.28 -25.66
CA GLU A 68 -6.46 -4.44 -26.64
C GLU A 68 -7.69 -3.77 -26.04
N GLN A 69 -8.48 -4.51 -25.25
CA GLN A 69 -9.61 -3.96 -24.51
C GLN A 69 -9.17 -2.94 -23.47
N ALA A 70 -8.12 -3.24 -22.70
CA ALA A 70 -7.54 -2.29 -21.75
C ALA A 70 -7.16 -0.96 -22.44
N LEU A 71 -6.51 -1.02 -23.61
CA LEU A 71 -6.16 0.18 -24.39
C LEU A 71 -7.37 0.95 -24.94
N ARG A 72 -8.44 0.24 -25.35
CA ARG A 72 -9.70 0.88 -25.77
C ARG A 72 -10.33 1.65 -24.61
N LEU A 73 -10.49 1.01 -23.45
CA LEU A 73 -11.06 1.62 -22.24
C LEU A 73 -10.23 2.82 -21.77
N LEU A 74 -8.90 2.72 -21.78
CA LEU A 74 -8.00 3.84 -21.46
C LEU A 74 -8.15 5.01 -22.43
N THR A 75 -8.35 4.73 -23.72
CA THR A 75 -8.56 5.77 -24.74
C THR A 75 -9.87 6.53 -24.51
N GLU A 76 -10.95 5.82 -24.17
CA GLU A 76 -12.24 6.43 -23.82
C GLU A 76 -12.14 7.30 -22.57
N LYS A 77 -11.51 6.78 -21.51
CA LYS A 77 -11.25 7.56 -20.29
C LYS A 77 -10.39 8.80 -20.56
N ARG A 78 -9.41 8.70 -21.46
CA ARG A 78 -8.57 9.85 -21.87
C ARG A 78 -9.43 10.98 -22.47
N VAL A 79 -10.39 10.64 -23.33
CA VAL A 79 -11.30 11.63 -23.93
C VAL A 79 -12.13 12.34 -22.83
N ILE A 80 -12.64 11.58 -21.86
CA ILE A 80 -13.39 12.13 -20.72
C ILE A 80 -12.49 13.05 -19.88
N ALA A 81 -11.29 12.60 -19.51
CA ALA A 81 -10.35 13.36 -18.68
C ALA A 81 -9.98 14.72 -19.31
N VAL A 82 -9.74 14.74 -20.62
CA VAL A 82 -9.50 15.98 -21.39
C VAL A 82 -10.74 16.88 -21.38
N LYS A 83 -11.93 16.33 -21.64
CA LYS A 83 -13.18 17.09 -21.68
C LYS A 83 -13.49 17.79 -20.34
N VAL A 84 -13.26 17.10 -19.22
CA VAL A 84 -13.48 17.66 -17.88
C VAL A 84 -12.28 18.43 -17.33
N LYS A 85 -11.21 18.59 -18.14
CA LYS A 85 -9.96 19.28 -17.79
C LYS A 85 -9.30 18.76 -16.51
N ASN A 86 -9.43 17.45 -16.25
CA ASN A 86 -8.77 16.81 -15.11
C ASN A 86 -7.35 16.40 -15.52
N GLN A 87 -6.40 17.32 -15.32
CA GLN A 87 -4.99 17.12 -15.67
C GLN A 87 -4.35 15.96 -14.91
N PHE A 88 -4.76 15.75 -13.64
CA PHE A 88 -4.22 14.67 -12.81
C PHE A 88 -4.61 13.30 -13.37
N LEU A 89 -5.91 13.10 -13.59
CA LEU A 89 -6.43 11.87 -14.20
C LEU A 89 -5.84 11.63 -15.60
N LEU A 90 -5.63 12.70 -16.38
CA LEU A 90 -4.99 12.58 -17.68
C LEU A 90 -3.55 12.02 -17.58
N GLN A 91 -2.75 12.46 -16.60
CA GLN A 91 -1.40 11.94 -16.42
C GLN A 91 -1.41 10.46 -15.99
N GLU A 92 -2.31 10.06 -15.08
CA GLU A 92 -2.49 8.65 -14.70
C GLU A 92 -2.84 7.79 -15.92
N ILE A 93 -3.81 8.21 -16.73
CA ILE A 93 -4.22 7.48 -17.94
C ILE A 93 -3.07 7.34 -18.94
N LEU A 94 -2.25 8.38 -19.13
CA LEU A 94 -1.11 8.32 -20.05
C LEU A 94 -0.02 7.37 -19.54
N ALA A 95 0.21 7.31 -18.22
CA ALA A 95 1.12 6.35 -17.62
C ALA A 95 0.61 4.91 -17.82
N GLU A 96 -0.68 4.67 -17.58
CA GLU A 96 -1.32 3.36 -17.79
C GLU A 96 -1.28 2.93 -19.26
N ILE A 97 -1.54 3.82 -20.23
CA ILE A 97 -1.41 3.50 -21.66
C ILE A 97 0.00 3.03 -22.00
N LYS A 98 1.03 3.71 -21.44
CA LYS A 98 2.42 3.30 -21.67
C LYS A 98 2.69 1.91 -21.11
N GLU A 99 2.15 1.62 -19.93
CA GLU A 99 2.33 0.35 -19.25
C GLU A 99 1.59 -0.81 -19.95
N VAL A 100 0.32 -0.64 -20.31
CA VAL A 100 -0.44 -1.65 -21.06
C VAL A 100 0.23 -1.95 -22.41
N ASN A 101 0.77 -0.94 -23.09
CA ASN A 101 1.53 -1.17 -24.32
C ASN A 101 2.83 -1.97 -24.08
N ARG A 102 3.48 -1.78 -22.92
CA ARG A 102 4.66 -2.56 -22.52
C ARG A 102 4.25 -4.02 -22.26
N LEU A 103 3.24 -4.24 -21.43
CA LEU A 103 2.71 -5.58 -21.12
C LEU A 103 2.28 -6.33 -22.38
N LYS A 104 1.56 -5.67 -23.31
CA LYS A 104 1.17 -6.25 -24.60
C LYS A 104 2.37 -6.76 -25.40
N ARG A 105 3.47 -5.99 -25.45
CA ARG A 105 4.70 -6.41 -26.14
C ARG A 105 5.37 -7.58 -25.42
N GLU A 106 5.45 -7.55 -24.10
CA GLU A 106 6.08 -8.63 -23.34
C GLU A 106 5.24 -9.92 -23.40
N PHE A 107 3.92 -9.82 -23.30
CA PHE A 107 3.01 -10.96 -23.42
C PHE A 107 3.11 -11.64 -24.79
N SER A 108 3.34 -10.87 -25.86
CA SER A 108 3.52 -11.43 -27.20
C SER A 108 4.64 -12.48 -27.27
N LYS A 109 5.66 -12.39 -26.40
CA LYS A 109 6.78 -13.33 -26.31
C LYS A 109 6.40 -14.67 -25.64
N VAL A 110 5.37 -14.68 -24.80
CA VAL A 110 4.89 -15.87 -24.07
C VAL A 110 3.53 -16.38 -24.56
N ARG A 111 2.94 -15.72 -25.57
CA ARG A 111 1.59 -16.02 -26.09
C ARG A 111 1.39 -17.48 -26.47
N GLU A 112 2.35 -18.07 -27.19
CA GLU A 112 2.25 -19.48 -27.59
C GLU A 112 2.19 -20.43 -26.38
N LYS A 113 2.95 -20.13 -25.34
CA LYS A 113 2.93 -20.88 -24.08
C LYS A 113 1.61 -20.66 -23.34
N ALA A 114 1.07 -19.44 -23.32
CA ALA A 114 -0.25 -19.15 -22.76
C ALA A 114 -1.37 -19.93 -23.49
N GLU A 115 -1.33 -20.01 -24.83
CA GLU A 115 -2.27 -20.83 -25.60
C GLU A 115 -2.10 -22.34 -25.32
N THR A 116 -0.86 -22.80 -25.10
CA THR A 116 -0.59 -24.18 -24.70
C THR A 116 -1.28 -24.51 -23.38
N LEU A 117 -1.23 -23.62 -22.38
CA LEU A 117 -1.87 -23.84 -21.08
C LEU A 117 -3.40 -23.98 -21.15
N LYS A 118 -4.06 -23.43 -22.18
CA LYS A 118 -5.50 -23.62 -22.39
C LYS A 118 -5.87 -25.07 -22.69
N THR A 119 -4.98 -25.82 -23.33
CA THR A 119 -5.20 -27.23 -23.70
C THR A 119 -4.42 -28.19 -22.82
N LYS A 120 -3.29 -27.74 -22.24
CA LYS A 120 -2.37 -28.50 -21.40
C LYS A 120 -2.01 -27.70 -20.14
N PRO A 121 -2.94 -27.55 -19.19
CA PRO A 121 -2.74 -26.69 -18.01
C PRO A 121 -1.61 -27.17 -17.08
N GLY A 122 -1.17 -28.42 -17.21
CA GLY A 122 -0.04 -28.99 -16.45
C GLY A 122 1.30 -28.98 -17.18
N ASP A 123 1.41 -28.35 -18.36
CA ASP A 123 2.67 -28.30 -19.11
C ASP A 123 3.74 -27.53 -18.31
N PRO A 124 4.86 -28.15 -17.89
CA PRO A 124 5.80 -27.52 -16.97
C PRO A 124 6.52 -26.31 -17.58
N GLU A 125 6.89 -26.38 -18.86
CA GLU A 125 7.62 -25.31 -19.54
C GLU A 125 6.72 -24.10 -19.77
N ALA A 126 5.47 -24.33 -20.18
CA ALA A 126 4.50 -23.26 -20.40
C ALA A 126 4.13 -22.56 -19.08
N ASN A 127 3.92 -23.31 -18.00
CA ASN A 127 3.67 -22.76 -16.67
C ASN A 127 4.84 -21.90 -16.18
N GLU A 128 6.08 -22.34 -16.43
CA GLU A 128 7.26 -21.55 -16.08
C GLU A 128 7.30 -20.24 -16.87
N LYS A 129 7.24 -20.27 -18.21
CA LYS A 129 7.37 -19.05 -19.02
C LYS A 129 6.24 -18.06 -18.79
N VAL A 130 5.01 -18.53 -18.67
CA VAL A 130 3.86 -17.66 -18.39
C VAL A 130 3.92 -17.18 -16.94
N GLY A 131 4.24 -18.04 -15.97
CA GLY A 131 4.37 -17.65 -14.57
C GLY A 131 5.44 -16.59 -14.33
N LEU A 132 6.60 -16.69 -15.00
CA LEU A 132 7.64 -15.67 -14.96
C LEU A 132 7.16 -14.32 -15.49
N PHE A 133 6.42 -14.31 -16.61
CA PHE A 133 5.80 -13.09 -17.13
C PHE A 133 4.80 -12.50 -16.13
N TYR A 134 3.93 -13.32 -15.54
CA TYR A 134 2.94 -12.86 -14.58
C TYR A 134 3.58 -12.22 -13.34
N CYS A 135 4.61 -12.83 -12.76
CA CYS A 135 5.32 -12.25 -11.61
C CYS A 135 6.16 -11.02 -12.00
N ALA A 136 7.03 -11.13 -12.99
CA ALA A 136 8.09 -10.14 -13.24
C ALA A 136 7.64 -8.96 -14.09
N GLU A 137 6.72 -9.20 -15.04
CA GLU A 137 6.27 -8.19 -15.99
C GLU A 137 4.89 -7.64 -15.61
N LYS A 138 3.89 -8.51 -15.44
CA LYS A 138 2.51 -8.12 -15.12
C LYS A 138 2.32 -7.70 -13.67
N GLY A 139 3.19 -8.17 -12.77
CA GLY A 139 3.09 -7.94 -11.34
C GLY A 139 1.95 -8.71 -10.66
N ASP A 140 1.32 -9.66 -11.33
CA ASP A 140 0.32 -10.55 -10.75
C ASP A 140 1.02 -11.78 -10.15
N TRP A 141 1.52 -11.59 -8.94
CA TRP A 141 2.30 -12.62 -8.25
C TRP A 141 1.46 -13.82 -7.86
N ILE A 142 0.19 -13.66 -7.49
CA ILE A 142 -0.63 -14.81 -7.09
C ILE A 142 -0.86 -15.75 -8.28
N ALA A 143 -1.27 -15.22 -9.43
CA ALA A 143 -1.43 -16.05 -10.62
C ALA A 143 -0.08 -16.61 -11.09
N GLY A 144 0.97 -15.79 -11.08
CA GLY A 144 2.32 -16.21 -11.44
C GLY A 144 2.85 -17.35 -10.57
N LEU A 145 2.77 -17.23 -9.23
CA LEU A 145 3.19 -18.26 -8.27
C LEU A 145 2.40 -19.57 -8.46
N ASN A 146 1.09 -19.49 -8.72
CA ASN A 146 0.27 -20.67 -9.01
C ASN A 146 0.73 -21.41 -10.28
N MET A 147 1.27 -20.69 -11.27
CA MET A 147 1.87 -21.30 -12.46
C MET A 147 3.28 -21.82 -12.14
N LEU A 148 4.13 -21.03 -11.49
CA LEU A 148 5.50 -21.41 -11.12
C LEU A 148 5.54 -22.63 -10.20
N SER A 149 4.51 -22.87 -9.39
CA SER A 149 4.32 -24.10 -8.60
C SER A 149 4.27 -25.40 -9.44
N LYS A 150 4.11 -25.26 -10.77
CA LYS A 150 4.07 -26.36 -11.74
C LYS A 150 5.29 -26.37 -12.67
N SER A 151 6.28 -25.49 -12.45
CA SER A 151 7.51 -25.44 -13.24
C SER A 151 8.29 -26.77 -13.19
N GLY A 152 9.06 -27.02 -14.25
CA GLY A 152 10.03 -28.11 -14.31
C GLY A 152 11.25 -27.89 -13.41
N ASP A 153 11.67 -26.64 -13.16
CA ASP A 153 12.74 -26.32 -12.22
C ASP A 153 12.26 -26.56 -10.79
N SER A 154 12.93 -27.49 -10.10
CA SER A 154 12.54 -27.88 -8.74
C SER A 154 12.72 -26.77 -7.71
N GLY A 155 13.73 -25.91 -7.87
CA GLY A 155 13.99 -24.80 -6.94
C GLY A 155 12.94 -23.70 -7.09
N LEU A 156 12.61 -23.32 -8.32
CA LEU A 156 11.59 -22.33 -8.62
C LEU A 156 10.20 -22.81 -8.19
N ARG A 157 9.86 -24.07 -8.48
CA ARG A 157 8.63 -24.69 -8.02
C ARG A 157 8.51 -24.68 -6.49
N GLN A 158 9.58 -25.05 -5.80
CA GLN A 158 9.55 -25.10 -4.33
C GLN A 158 9.45 -23.70 -3.73
N ALA A 159 10.19 -22.72 -4.25
CA ALA A 159 10.08 -21.32 -3.82
C ALA A 159 8.65 -20.81 -4.00
N ALA A 160 8.03 -21.07 -5.14
CA ALA A 160 6.65 -20.66 -5.40
C ALA A 160 5.64 -21.33 -4.45
N LEU A 161 5.79 -22.63 -4.19
CA LEU A 161 4.93 -23.37 -3.25
C LEU A 161 5.07 -22.86 -1.82
N ASP A 162 6.28 -22.54 -1.38
CA ASP A 162 6.53 -22.03 -0.03
C ASP A 162 6.07 -20.57 0.12
N ASP A 163 6.15 -19.78 -0.95
CA ASP A 163 5.62 -18.42 -1.00
C ASP A 163 4.08 -18.41 -0.87
N LEU A 164 3.39 -19.26 -1.63
CA LEU A 164 1.93 -19.43 -1.56
C LEU A 164 1.42 -19.83 -0.16
N LYS A 165 2.27 -20.44 0.69
CA LYS A 165 1.92 -20.77 2.08
C LYS A 165 1.96 -19.57 3.01
N GLN A 166 2.52 -18.43 2.59
CA GLN A 166 2.69 -17.21 3.37
C GLN A 166 3.32 -17.48 4.75
N PRO A 167 4.62 -17.85 4.80
CA PRO A 167 5.25 -18.28 6.04
C PRO A 167 5.15 -17.23 7.15
N GLU A 168 4.79 -17.66 8.37
CA GLU A 168 4.56 -16.75 9.50
C GLU A 168 5.81 -16.51 10.37
N THR A 169 6.74 -17.47 10.42
CA THR A 169 7.90 -17.37 11.31
C THR A 169 9.07 -16.64 10.64
N PRO A 170 9.87 -15.86 11.39
CA PRO A 170 11.08 -15.21 10.85
C PRO A 170 12.02 -16.18 10.15
N ALA A 171 12.22 -17.37 10.72
CA ALA A 171 13.10 -18.39 10.15
C ALA A 171 12.61 -18.91 8.78
N HIS A 172 11.29 -19.13 8.61
CA HIS A 172 10.74 -19.58 7.32
C HIS A 172 10.74 -18.46 6.27
N ARG A 173 10.41 -17.23 6.67
CA ARG A 173 10.50 -16.05 5.78
C ARG A 173 11.93 -15.80 5.30
N MET A 174 12.92 -15.95 6.18
CA MET A 174 14.34 -15.86 5.82
C MET A 174 14.73 -16.92 4.77
N LYS A 175 14.35 -18.19 4.98
CA LYS A 175 14.64 -19.26 4.01
C LYS A 175 13.99 -19.00 2.66
N LEU A 176 12.76 -18.48 2.65
CA LEU A 176 12.06 -18.12 1.42
C LEU A 176 12.76 -16.95 0.70
N ALA A 177 13.28 -15.97 1.46
CA ALA A 177 14.07 -14.89 0.89
C ALA A 177 15.33 -15.40 0.19
N ASP A 178 16.08 -16.29 0.86
CA ASP A 178 17.28 -16.91 0.31
C ASP A 178 16.95 -17.71 -0.96
N ALA A 179 15.85 -18.47 -0.96
CA ALA A 179 15.41 -19.26 -2.11
C ALA A 179 15.09 -18.38 -3.34
N TRP A 180 14.43 -17.23 -3.13
CA TRP A 180 14.18 -16.28 -4.21
C TRP A 180 15.46 -15.63 -4.73
N TRP A 181 16.41 -15.31 -3.85
CA TRP A 181 17.70 -14.78 -4.28
C TRP A 181 18.54 -15.80 -5.04
N GLU A 182 18.49 -17.07 -4.67
CA GLU A 182 19.12 -18.16 -5.43
C GLU A 182 18.49 -18.29 -6.83
N GLN A 183 17.15 -18.22 -6.95
CA GLN A 183 16.53 -18.19 -8.28
C GLN A 183 16.93 -16.95 -9.08
N ALA A 184 17.08 -15.79 -8.42
CA ALA A 184 17.51 -14.57 -9.09
C ALA A 184 18.90 -14.67 -9.72
N GLU A 185 19.80 -15.51 -9.16
CA GLU A 185 21.14 -15.71 -9.72
C GLU A 185 21.12 -16.38 -11.10
N LYS A 186 20.13 -17.24 -11.35
CA LYS A 186 19.94 -17.95 -12.63
C LYS A 186 19.31 -17.08 -13.71
N GLU A 187 18.67 -15.99 -13.31
CA GLU A 187 17.87 -15.13 -14.17
C GLU A 187 18.58 -13.82 -14.53
N LYS A 188 17.99 -13.10 -15.49
CA LYS A 188 18.48 -11.80 -15.97
C LYS A 188 17.37 -10.75 -15.97
N ASP A 189 17.79 -9.51 -16.15
CA ASP A 189 16.91 -8.37 -16.43
C ASP A 189 15.76 -8.25 -15.42
N GLN A 190 14.53 -8.11 -15.93
CA GLN A 190 13.34 -7.86 -15.13
C GLN A 190 12.98 -9.05 -14.23
N ILE A 191 13.21 -10.28 -14.67
CA ILE A 191 12.95 -11.49 -13.87
C ILE A 191 13.91 -11.54 -12.67
N ARG A 192 15.21 -11.32 -12.91
CA ARG A 192 16.19 -11.21 -11.83
C ARG A 192 15.79 -10.13 -10.83
N LYS A 193 15.41 -8.94 -11.33
CA LYS A 193 14.99 -7.82 -10.47
C LYS A 193 13.77 -8.20 -9.62
N ALA A 194 12.75 -8.80 -10.22
CA ALA A 194 11.54 -9.25 -9.55
C ALA A 194 11.83 -10.25 -8.41
N PHE A 195 12.70 -11.24 -8.67
CA PHE A 195 13.10 -12.22 -7.65
C PHE A 195 13.94 -11.59 -6.53
N LEU A 196 14.86 -10.68 -6.86
CA LEU A 196 15.61 -9.91 -5.85
C LEU A 196 14.66 -9.12 -4.93
N LEU A 197 13.67 -8.44 -5.51
CA LEU A 197 12.68 -7.67 -4.75
C LEU A 197 11.77 -8.56 -3.91
N ARG A 198 11.36 -9.74 -4.40
CA ARG A 198 10.57 -10.70 -3.63
C ARG A 198 11.34 -11.26 -2.45
N GLY A 199 12.60 -11.63 -2.67
CA GLY A 199 13.49 -12.04 -1.59
C GLY A 199 13.71 -10.91 -0.56
N ARG A 200 13.88 -9.67 -1.03
CA ARG A 200 13.97 -8.49 -0.15
C ARG A 200 12.74 -8.36 0.75
N TYR A 201 11.53 -8.49 0.21
CA TYR A 201 10.30 -8.40 0.99
C TYR A 201 10.26 -9.43 2.13
N TRP A 202 10.49 -10.70 1.80
CA TRP A 202 10.48 -11.77 2.80
C TRP A 202 11.59 -11.60 3.83
N TYR A 203 12.78 -11.15 3.40
CA TYR A 203 13.89 -10.88 4.31
C TYR A 203 13.57 -9.72 5.26
N LEU A 204 13.07 -8.59 4.76
CA LEU A 204 12.71 -7.44 5.60
C LEU A 204 11.63 -7.80 6.63
N SER A 205 10.67 -8.65 6.25
CA SER A 205 9.65 -9.18 7.17
C SER A 205 10.22 -10.14 8.23
N ALA A 206 11.27 -10.90 7.90
CA ALA A 206 11.96 -11.79 8.83
C ALA A 206 12.91 -11.03 9.78
N ARG A 207 13.61 -10.02 9.25
CA ARG A 207 14.79 -9.36 9.83
C ARG A 207 14.65 -8.94 11.30
N PRO A 208 13.50 -8.42 11.79
CA PRO A 208 13.35 -8.02 13.19
C PRO A 208 13.45 -9.18 14.18
N GLY A 209 13.14 -10.41 13.74
CA GLY A 209 13.16 -11.62 14.57
C GLY A 209 14.40 -12.50 14.38
N LEU A 210 15.42 -12.01 13.65
CA LEU A 210 16.66 -12.74 13.37
C LEU A 210 17.82 -12.22 14.25
N THR A 211 18.73 -13.13 14.59
CA THR A 211 20.00 -12.79 15.25
C THR A 211 20.94 -12.03 14.31
N GLU A 212 21.94 -11.33 14.87
CA GLU A 212 22.96 -10.64 14.06
C GLU A 212 23.70 -11.58 13.11
N LEU A 213 24.01 -12.80 13.57
CA LEU A 213 24.67 -13.81 12.75
C LEU A 213 23.82 -14.24 11.55
N GLU A 214 22.52 -14.46 11.77
CA GLU A 214 21.59 -14.79 10.69
C GLU A 214 21.45 -13.65 9.68
N ARG A 215 21.52 -12.40 10.14
CA ARG A 215 21.39 -11.21 9.28
C ARG A 215 22.65 -10.91 8.47
N PHE A 216 23.84 -11.25 8.94
CA PHE A 216 25.10 -10.71 8.41
C PHE A 216 25.27 -10.81 6.89
N GLU A 217 25.16 -12.00 6.29
CA GLU A 217 25.31 -12.15 4.83
C GLU A 217 24.11 -11.61 4.05
N ARG A 218 22.89 -11.71 4.61
CA ARG A 218 21.67 -11.20 3.97
C ARG A 218 21.62 -9.68 3.96
N ASP A 219 22.16 -9.01 4.97
CA ASP A 219 22.31 -7.55 4.98
C ASP A 219 23.23 -7.10 3.84
N LYS A 220 24.35 -7.80 3.60
CA LYS A 220 25.21 -7.53 2.44
C LYS A 220 24.49 -7.76 1.11
N GLN A 221 23.68 -8.80 1.01
CA GLN A 221 22.89 -9.07 -0.19
C GLN A 221 21.84 -7.97 -0.41
N LEU A 222 21.12 -7.57 0.64
CA LEU A 222 20.14 -6.49 0.62
C LEU A 222 20.76 -5.16 0.15
N GLU A 223 22.00 -4.85 0.56
CA GLU A 223 22.71 -3.65 0.13
C GLU A 223 23.00 -3.60 -1.38
N GLN A 224 23.13 -4.77 -2.02
CA GLN A 224 23.42 -4.91 -3.46
C GLN A 224 22.17 -4.79 -4.33
N ILE A 225 20.98 -4.92 -3.74
CA ILE A 225 19.71 -4.78 -4.47
C ILE A 225 19.53 -3.31 -4.86
N VAL A 226 19.54 -3.06 -6.17
CA VAL A 226 19.33 -1.72 -6.74
C VAL A 226 17.84 -1.44 -6.81
N LEU A 227 17.43 -0.34 -6.18
CA LEU A 227 16.06 0.18 -6.25
C LEU A 227 16.02 1.42 -7.14
N GLU A 228 14.98 1.53 -7.95
CA GLU A 228 14.72 2.68 -8.81
C GLU A 228 13.31 3.20 -8.54
N ALA A 229 13.18 4.49 -8.20
CA ALA A 229 11.88 5.09 -7.98
C ALA A 229 11.32 5.61 -9.32
N ASP A 230 10.14 5.12 -9.72
CA ASP A 230 9.41 5.65 -10.88
C ASP A 230 8.02 6.21 -10.55
N LYS A 231 7.48 5.86 -9.38
CA LYS A 231 6.27 6.46 -8.82
C LYS A 231 6.41 6.58 -7.31
N ILE A 232 6.04 7.73 -6.76
CA ILE A 232 5.94 7.99 -5.33
C ILE A 232 4.52 8.46 -5.06
N VAL A 233 3.88 7.93 -4.02
CA VAL A 233 2.57 8.40 -3.55
C VAL A 233 2.74 8.94 -2.14
N VAL A 234 2.34 10.20 -1.95
CA VAL A 234 2.35 10.85 -0.65
C VAL A 234 0.91 10.98 -0.20
N TRP A 235 0.51 10.18 0.79
CA TRP A 235 -0.82 10.23 1.37
C TRP A 235 -0.85 11.21 2.54
N ASN A 236 -1.87 12.06 2.52
CA ASN A 236 -2.16 12.98 3.61
C ASN A 236 -2.99 12.27 4.67
N MET A 237 -2.83 12.71 5.90
CA MET A 237 -3.79 12.40 6.96
C MET A 237 -5.08 13.21 6.77
N HIS A 238 -6.18 12.76 7.36
CA HIS A 238 -7.45 13.48 7.34
C HIS A 238 -8.23 13.34 8.67
N GLY A 239 -9.20 14.23 8.89
CA GLY A 239 -9.94 14.35 10.14
C GLY A 239 -10.87 15.57 10.18
N SER A 240 -11.30 15.98 11.36
CA SER A 240 -12.12 17.19 11.54
C SER A 240 -11.43 18.43 10.94
N THR A 241 -12.19 19.52 10.70
CA THR A 241 -11.72 20.70 9.94
C THR A 241 -10.52 21.45 10.54
N LEU A 242 -10.04 21.05 11.72
CA LEU A 242 -8.90 21.65 12.42
C LEU A 242 -7.76 20.65 12.70
N ASP A 243 -7.85 19.40 12.21
CA ASP A 243 -6.80 18.40 12.44
C ASP A 243 -5.54 18.70 11.61
N HIS A 244 -4.42 18.15 12.04
CA HIS A 244 -3.11 18.25 11.39
C HIS A 244 -3.16 17.78 9.92
N GLY A 245 -2.19 18.26 9.13
CA GLY A 245 -2.02 17.80 7.76
C GLY A 245 -0.95 18.57 7.01
N THR A 246 -0.59 18.08 5.83
CA THR A 246 0.46 18.68 5.01
C THR A 246 -0.14 19.40 3.81
N ASP A 247 0.21 20.68 3.61
CA ASP A 247 -0.15 21.43 2.40
C ASP A 247 0.97 21.33 1.35
N GLU A 248 2.21 21.46 1.80
CA GLU A 248 3.39 21.46 0.93
C GLU A 248 4.55 20.72 1.58
N CYS A 249 5.19 19.83 0.83
CA CYS A 249 6.41 19.15 1.24
C CYS A 249 7.46 19.18 0.13
N VAL A 250 8.67 18.75 0.48
CA VAL A 250 9.75 18.48 -0.45
C VAL A 250 10.12 17.01 -0.33
N LEU A 251 10.04 16.29 -1.44
CA LEU A 251 10.57 14.94 -1.57
C LEU A 251 12.04 15.01 -1.97
N THR A 252 12.90 14.26 -1.30
CA THR A 252 14.31 14.08 -1.66
C THR A 252 14.64 12.60 -1.66
N LEU A 253 15.12 12.08 -2.80
CA LEU A 253 15.69 10.74 -2.91
C LEU A 253 17.19 10.83 -2.67
N PHE A 254 17.72 9.90 -1.88
CA PHE A 254 19.14 9.76 -1.60
C PHE A 254 19.67 8.44 -2.11
N LEU A 255 20.93 8.44 -2.53
CA LEU A 255 21.71 7.24 -2.78
C LEU A 255 23.02 7.36 -2.01
N LYS A 256 23.26 6.45 -1.05
CA LYS A 256 24.46 6.45 -0.20
C LYS A 256 24.71 7.81 0.45
N GLY A 257 23.65 8.43 0.98
CA GLY A 257 23.70 9.72 1.68
C GLY A 257 23.78 10.96 0.76
N LYS A 258 23.86 10.80 -0.56
CA LYS A 258 23.84 11.92 -1.52
C LYS A 258 22.45 12.13 -2.08
N ALA A 259 21.95 13.37 -2.06
CA ALA A 259 20.70 13.70 -2.71
C ALA A 259 20.85 13.54 -4.24
N VAL A 260 20.06 12.65 -4.83
CA VAL A 260 20.09 12.32 -6.27
C VAL A 260 18.91 12.88 -7.04
N TRP A 261 17.82 13.21 -6.35
CA TRP A 261 16.64 13.82 -6.94
C TRP A 261 15.82 14.55 -5.87
N ARG A 262 15.16 15.65 -6.25
CA ARG A 262 14.35 16.47 -5.34
C ARG A 262 13.19 17.12 -6.08
N GLN A 263 12.02 17.17 -5.45
CA GLN A 263 10.85 17.86 -5.99
C GLN A 263 9.99 18.48 -4.88
N LYS A 264 9.51 19.71 -5.11
CA LYS A 264 8.47 20.31 -4.27
C LYS A 264 7.10 19.75 -4.66
N VAL A 265 6.29 19.39 -3.67
CA VAL A 265 5.00 18.74 -3.85
C VAL A 265 3.94 19.49 -3.05
N VAL A 266 2.81 19.81 -3.70
CA VAL A 266 1.59 20.26 -3.02
C VAL A 266 0.76 19.01 -2.76
N VAL A 267 0.40 18.75 -1.51
CA VAL A 267 -0.35 17.54 -1.14
C VAL A 267 -1.81 17.94 -0.91
N PRO A 268 -2.78 17.39 -1.67
CA PRO A 268 -4.18 17.69 -1.43
C PRO A 268 -4.60 17.13 -0.07
N TRP A 269 -5.65 17.72 0.49
CA TRP A 269 -6.24 17.28 1.75
C TRP A 269 -7.75 17.46 1.69
N LYS A 270 -8.47 16.50 2.25
CA LYS A 270 -9.94 16.52 2.34
C LYS A 270 -10.31 16.12 3.76
N ALA A 271 -11.16 16.88 4.43
CA ALA A 271 -11.49 16.62 5.83
C ALA A 271 -12.05 15.22 6.08
N LYS A 272 -12.89 14.73 5.16
CA LYS A 272 -13.67 13.50 5.38
C LYS A 272 -13.37 12.41 4.34
N ALA A 273 -12.20 12.47 3.71
CA ALA A 273 -11.80 11.49 2.72
C ALA A 273 -10.27 11.41 2.59
N PRO A 274 -9.71 10.24 2.21
CA PRO A 274 -8.32 10.13 1.84
C PRO A 274 -7.95 11.11 0.72
N ALA A 275 -6.73 11.64 0.79
CA ALA A 275 -6.16 12.51 -0.23
C ALA A 275 -4.66 12.24 -0.33
N GLY A 276 -4.14 12.19 -1.55
CA GLY A 276 -2.73 11.98 -1.78
C GLY A 276 -2.27 12.59 -3.10
N GLN A 277 -0.97 12.70 -3.26
CA GLN A 277 -0.35 13.22 -4.48
C GLN A 277 0.61 12.18 -5.05
N ILE A 278 0.45 11.89 -6.34
CA ILE A 278 1.37 11.04 -7.10
C ILE A 278 2.47 11.90 -7.71
N VAL A 279 3.70 11.42 -7.65
CA VAL A 279 4.88 12.01 -8.27
C VAL A 279 5.62 10.94 -9.07
N TYR A 280 6.14 11.30 -10.25
CA TYR A 280 6.83 10.38 -11.15
C TYR A 280 8.31 10.78 -11.33
N PRO A 281 9.23 10.29 -10.46
CA PRO A 281 10.66 10.47 -10.67
C PRO A 281 11.14 9.73 -11.93
N PRO A 282 12.23 10.19 -12.58
CA PRO A 282 12.73 9.59 -13.81
C PRO A 282 13.57 8.32 -13.56
N ARG A 283 13.01 7.29 -12.92
CA ARG A 283 13.69 6.00 -12.60
C ARG A 283 15.05 6.21 -11.91
N VAL A 284 15.04 7.00 -10.84
CA VAL A 284 16.26 7.38 -10.13
C VAL A 284 16.66 6.28 -9.15
N ARG A 285 17.92 5.84 -9.19
CA ARG A 285 18.46 4.91 -8.20
C ARG A 285 18.52 5.55 -6.82
N PHE A 286 18.04 4.86 -5.81
CA PHE A 286 17.96 5.39 -4.44
C PHE A 286 18.07 4.28 -3.39
N ASP A 287 18.36 4.66 -2.15
CA ASP A 287 18.28 3.80 -0.97
C ASP A 287 17.56 4.45 0.22
N GLN A 288 17.27 5.75 0.15
CA GLN A 288 16.46 6.45 1.15
C GLN A 288 15.57 7.51 0.48
N ILE A 289 14.40 7.76 1.06
CA ILE A 289 13.54 8.89 0.71
C ILE A 289 13.30 9.74 1.97
N ARG A 290 13.40 11.05 1.84
CA ARG A 290 13.03 12.00 2.89
C ARG A 290 11.91 12.92 2.42
N VAL A 291 10.97 13.18 3.31
CA VAL A 291 9.89 14.13 3.12
C VAL A 291 10.03 15.24 4.14
N ASP A 292 10.30 16.46 3.66
CA ASP A 292 10.39 17.67 4.48
C ASP A 292 9.07 18.43 4.39
N ILE A 293 8.34 18.55 5.51
CA ILE A 293 7.11 19.33 5.58
C ILE A 293 7.48 20.82 5.58
N THR A 294 7.10 21.53 4.52
CA THR A 294 7.41 22.95 4.33
C THR A 294 6.24 23.87 4.66
N LYS A 295 5.01 23.37 4.54
CA LYS A 295 3.77 24.04 4.94
C LYS A 295 2.76 23.00 5.43
N TYR A 296 2.14 23.26 6.57
CA TYR A 296 1.12 22.41 7.17
C TYR A 296 -0.18 23.19 7.37
N ARG A 297 -1.24 22.45 7.65
CA ARG A 297 -2.56 22.98 8.02
C ARG A 297 -2.93 22.56 9.43
N GLY A 298 -3.90 23.26 10.03
CA GLY A 298 -4.34 22.96 11.39
C GLY A 298 -3.21 23.17 12.40
N PHE A 299 -3.07 22.21 13.32
CA PHE A 299 -2.14 22.33 14.45
C PHE A 299 -0.70 21.92 14.15
N GLY A 300 -0.43 21.18 13.08
CA GLY A 300 0.93 20.75 12.75
C GLY A 300 1.01 19.90 11.49
N GLY A 301 2.25 19.55 11.10
CA GLY A 301 2.47 18.66 9.96
C GLY A 301 2.29 17.19 10.31
N GLY A 302 1.95 16.40 9.31
CA GLY A 302 1.83 14.95 9.41
C GLY A 302 1.53 14.33 8.05
N LEU A 303 1.69 13.03 7.95
CA LEU A 303 1.42 12.24 6.75
C LEU A 303 0.69 10.96 7.14
N GLY A 304 -0.12 10.44 6.22
CA GLY A 304 -0.70 9.10 6.35
C GLY A 304 0.35 8.06 6.00
N GLU A 305 0.70 7.99 4.71
CA GLU A 305 1.52 6.92 4.14
C GLU A 305 2.44 7.50 3.06
N ILE A 306 3.58 6.87 2.84
CA ILE A 306 4.49 7.11 1.72
C ILE A 306 4.72 5.79 1.00
N GLU A 307 4.28 5.71 -0.24
CA GLU A 307 4.57 4.59 -1.11
C GLU A 307 5.66 4.99 -2.11
N VAL A 308 6.64 4.11 -2.33
CA VAL A 308 7.65 4.28 -3.37
C VAL A 308 7.67 3.02 -4.21
N PHE A 309 7.46 3.18 -5.52
CA PHE A 309 7.35 2.09 -6.45
C PHE A 309 8.60 1.95 -7.31
N ASP A 310 9.03 0.70 -7.44
CA ASP A 310 9.95 0.24 -8.49
C ASP A 310 9.15 -0.67 -9.43
N GLY A 311 8.68 -0.10 -10.54
CA GLY A 311 7.68 -0.75 -11.38
C GLY A 311 6.35 -0.89 -10.65
N THR A 312 5.87 -2.13 -10.49
CA THR A 312 4.59 -2.44 -9.84
C THR A 312 4.69 -2.63 -8.32
N ILE A 313 5.91 -2.63 -7.76
CA ILE A 313 6.16 -3.08 -6.39
C ILE A 313 6.37 -1.88 -5.48
N ASN A 314 5.59 -1.75 -4.41
CA ASN A 314 5.84 -0.76 -3.36
C ASN A 314 7.04 -1.19 -2.50
N VAL A 315 8.23 -0.69 -2.84
CA VAL A 315 9.49 -1.02 -2.16
C VAL A 315 9.65 -0.32 -0.81
N ALA A 316 8.84 0.70 -0.52
CA ALA A 316 8.84 1.37 0.79
C ALA A 316 8.08 0.59 1.86
N ARG A 317 7.18 -0.32 1.48
CA ARG A 317 6.35 -1.07 2.44
C ARG A 317 7.21 -1.82 3.47
N ASN A 318 6.81 -1.76 4.74
CA ASN A 318 7.49 -2.37 5.89
C ASN A 318 8.95 -1.92 6.08
N CYS A 319 9.36 -0.80 5.47
CA CYS A 319 10.65 -0.20 5.77
C CYS A 319 10.57 0.60 7.08
N SER A 320 11.71 0.80 7.74
CA SER A 320 11.71 1.67 8.91
C SER A 320 11.81 3.14 8.51
N ALA A 321 11.25 3.99 9.36
CA ALA A 321 11.32 5.42 9.22
C ALA A 321 11.89 6.10 10.48
N VAL A 322 12.66 7.15 10.25
CA VAL A 322 13.15 8.05 11.31
C VAL A 322 12.67 9.46 11.01
N ALA A 323 12.15 10.14 12.02
CA ALA A 323 11.67 11.50 11.89
C ALA A 323 12.42 12.47 12.79
N SER A 324 12.40 13.76 12.43
CA SER A 324 12.93 14.85 13.26
C SER A 324 12.24 14.93 14.62
N SER A 325 10.94 14.66 14.64
CA SER A 325 10.10 14.57 15.83
C SER A 325 8.82 13.81 15.49
N TYR A 326 8.08 13.40 16.51
CA TYR A 326 6.72 12.90 16.39
C TYR A 326 6.00 13.07 17.73
N TRP A 327 4.68 12.98 17.74
CA TRP A 327 3.88 13.01 18.96
C TRP A 327 4.07 11.71 19.76
N ARG A 328 5.03 11.72 20.69
CA ARG A 328 5.47 10.52 21.41
C ARG A 328 4.46 9.93 22.38
N SER A 329 3.45 10.69 22.80
CA SER A 329 2.43 10.23 23.76
C SER A 329 1.47 9.19 23.18
N ASN A 330 1.46 9.00 21.86
CA ASN A 330 0.62 8.02 21.18
C ASN A 330 1.44 7.24 20.15
N ARG A 331 1.55 5.91 20.35
CA ARG A 331 2.29 5.04 19.43
C ARG A 331 1.66 4.99 18.03
N ASN A 332 0.38 5.32 17.89
CA ASN A 332 -0.31 5.41 16.60
C ASN A 332 0.12 6.63 15.76
N HIS A 333 1.13 7.38 16.22
CA HIS A 333 1.75 8.51 15.54
C HIS A 333 3.24 8.28 15.22
N HIS A 334 3.71 7.04 15.36
CA HIS A 334 5.10 6.67 15.18
C HIS A 334 5.52 6.79 13.69
N PRO A 335 6.75 7.21 13.37
CA PRO A 335 7.21 7.35 12.00
C PRO A 335 7.09 6.09 11.13
N ASP A 336 7.29 4.90 11.69
CA ASP A 336 7.21 3.64 10.94
C ASP A 336 5.83 3.38 10.32
N LEU A 337 4.78 4.04 10.82
CA LEU A 337 3.43 3.87 10.30
C LEU A 337 3.27 4.43 8.88
N ILE A 338 4.16 5.31 8.41
CA ILE A 338 4.08 5.86 7.04
C ILE A 338 4.42 4.84 5.94
N THR A 339 4.68 3.59 6.29
CA THR A 339 5.01 2.52 5.35
C THR A 339 4.31 1.21 5.71
N ASP A 340 3.30 1.26 6.56
CA ASP A 340 2.57 0.07 7.03
C ASP A 340 1.51 -0.40 6.03
N GLY A 341 1.20 0.44 5.04
CA GLY A 341 0.20 0.20 3.99
C GLY A 341 -1.19 0.75 4.33
N ASP A 342 -1.38 1.44 5.47
CA ASP A 342 -2.63 2.12 5.81
C ASP A 342 -2.77 3.45 5.06
N LYS A 343 -3.41 3.37 3.89
CA LYS A 343 -3.70 4.52 3.03
C LYS A 343 -4.97 5.26 3.41
N SER A 344 -5.65 4.86 4.49
CA SER A 344 -6.85 5.56 4.93
C SER A 344 -6.50 7.00 5.28
N GLY A 345 -5.36 7.23 5.94
CA GLY A 345 -5.01 8.52 6.52
C GLY A 345 -5.86 8.88 7.73
N LEU A 346 -6.64 7.93 8.29
CA LEU A 346 -7.41 8.09 9.53
C LEU A 346 -6.67 7.44 10.72
N THR A 347 -5.96 6.35 10.43
CA THR A 347 -5.10 5.59 11.34
C THR A 347 -3.72 5.40 10.69
N GLY A 348 -2.75 4.84 11.42
CA GLY A 348 -1.42 4.55 10.85
C GLY A 348 -0.69 5.80 10.36
N ILE A 349 -0.73 6.91 11.12
CA ILE A 349 -0.17 8.19 10.65
C ILE A 349 1.16 8.52 11.33
N TRP A 350 2.01 9.31 10.67
CA TRP A 350 3.06 10.05 11.37
C TRP A 350 2.62 11.47 11.65
N LEU A 351 2.75 11.90 12.91
CA LEU A 351 2.26 13.19 13.37
C LEU A 351 3.34 13.96 14.11
N LEU A 352 3.58 15.21 13.72
CA LEU A 352 4.47 16.14 14.45
C LEU A 352 3.76 16.77 15.65
N ASN A 353 4.54 17.30 16.60
CA ASN A 353 3.96 18.12 17.66
C ASN A 353 3.41 19.44 17.11
N ASP A 354 2.51 20.06 17.87
CA ASP A 354 1.85 21.29 17.47
C ASP A 354 2.84 22.43 17.14
N GLY A 355 2.52 23.18 16.09
CA GLY A 355 3.32 24.28 15.59
C GLY A 355 4.59 23.85 14.82
N GLN A 356 4.85 22.55 14.68
CA GLN A 356 6.10 22.07 14.10
C GLN A 356 5.99 21.75 12.61
N LYS A 357 7.03 22.18 11.90
CA LYS A 357 7.51 21.54 10.67
C LYS A 357 8.51 20.46 11.07
N GLY A 358 8.74 19.52 10.18
CA GLY A 358 9.67 18.43 10.42
C GLY A 358 9.92 17.63 9.16
N TRP A 359 10.72 16.58 9.31
CA TRP A 359 11.01 15.66 8.24
C TRP A 359 10.88 14.24 8.72
N VAL A 360 10.57 13.35 7.77
CA VAL A 360 10.63 11.91 7.96
C VAL A 360 11.44 11.28 6.84
N LEU A 361 12.28 10.31 7.18
CA LEU A 361 13.16 9.61 6.27
C LEU A 361 12.86 8.11 6.37
N VAL A 362 12.49 7.51 5.24
CA VAL A 362 12.34 6.07 5.10
C VAL A 362 13.65 5.49 4.57
N ASP A 363 14.19 4.50 5.27
CA ASP A 363 15.39 3.78 4.88
C ASP A 363 15.01 2.44 4.23
N MET A 364 15.35 2.27 2.95
CA MET A 364 14.96 1.09 2.18
C MET A 364 15.78 -0.16 2.55
N LYS A 365 16.83 -0.02 3.37
CA LYS A 365 17.82 -1.06 3.66
C LYS A 365 17.90 -1.38 5.15
N LYS A 366 17.78 -0.37 6.00
CA LYS A 366 17.92 -0.53 7.45
C LYS A 366 16.56 -0.65 8.09
N TYR A 367 16.28 -1.83 8.65
CA TYR A 367 15.32 -1.88 9.75
C TYR A 367 15.98 -1.19 10.95
N LEU A 368 15.62 0.07 11.17
CA LEU A 368 16.08 0.85 12.31
C LEU A 368 15.13 0.52 13.46
N GLN A 369 15.50 -0.45 14.29
CA GLN A 369 14.95 -0.47 15.65
C GLN A 369 15.39 0.85 16.29
N GLN A 370 14.43 1.70 16.64
CA GLN A 370 14.75 2.88 17.43
C GLN A 370 15.29 2.42 18.80
N PRO A 371 16.26 3.14 19.37
CA PRO A 371 16.92 2.78 20.62
C PRO A 371 15.97 2.65 21.82
#